data_AF-B0EC37-F1
#
_entry.id   AF-B0EC37-F1
#
_cell.length_a   1.000
_cell.length_b   1.000
_cell.length_c   1.000
_cell.angle_alpha   90.00
_cell.angle_beta   90.00
_cell.angle_gamma   90.00
#
_symmetry.space_group_name_H-M   'P 1'
#
loop_
_entity.id
_entity.type
_entity.pdbx_description
1 polymer ?
#
loop_
_entity_poly.entity_id
_entity_poly.type
_entity_poly.pdbx_seq_one_letter_code
_entity_poly.pdbx_strand_id
1 'polypeptide(L)'
;MVITLTDNFLLVDRRLISPGTSNEVYELLITLLDKECIAVKRKLFHLDPIYLHDFGYKQYDEFMTLCLNSFILEKDLQKENGTSSICSIQNQVICNNLNNAIQYRQFIINYIYRTLQIDKIAIPQELIQWIEITVKNHFIETEGCDVKIYNSCCVYKSLYFCEILHFIKTNKDILFSQLQQLTVSSVQLLHKSFKWHKESIKYIVKSMGIALSDFDISDAYFDHPNSIHGLIHTYRVVLFSLIIGYYTQKRRFGLLASCGSLIHDMARKRDGICTEHGPLAAKTKFNLLKNHIIKYSISETEQKYIKSAVIKHCTGESKPNEDDYFVVSILKDSDALDRCRVGDLDPNYLRLKESRELTQLSEYICVKTLELGNISFTQFIDIVNDFIN
;
A
#
# COMPACT_ATOMS: atom_id res chain seq x y z
N MET A 1 6.50 -28.12 -30.18
CA MET A 1 5.93 -28.13 -28.82
C MET A 1 4.58 -27.44 -28.81
N VAL A 2 3.52 -28.17 -28.52
CA VAL A 2 2.15 -27.61 -28.40
C VAL A 2 1.86 -27.43 -26.91
N ILE A 3 1.57 -26.18 -26.52
CA ILE A 3 1.13 -25.83 -25.16
C ILE A 3 -0.32 -25.39 -25.22
N THR A 4 -1.18 -26.16 -24.56
CA THR A 4 -2.61 -25.86 -24.38
C THR A 4 -2.86 -25.64 -22.90
N LEU A 5 -3.37 -24.45 -22.56
CA LEU A 5 -3.76 -24.09 -21.20
C LEU A 5 -5.27 -24.27 -21.05
N THR A 6 -5.70 -24.97 -20.01
CA THR A 6 -7.10 -24.98 -19.57
C THR A 6 -7.13 -24.67 -18.09
N ASP A 7 -8.32 -24.37 -17.55
CA ASP A 7 -8.52 -24.03 -16.14
C ASP A 7 -8.03 -25.11 -15.16
N ASN A 8 -7.79 -26.34 -15.65
CA ASN A 8 -7.49 -27.49 -14.79
C ASN A 8 -6.13 -28.15 -15.07
N PHE A 9 -5.50 -27.98 -16.24
CA PHE A 9 -4.25 -28.68 -16.57
C PHE A 9 -3.36 -27.92 -17.57
N LEU A 10 -2.05 -28.16 -17.50
CA LEU A 10 -1.08 -27.75 -18.51
C LEU A 10 -0.68 -28.95 -19.38
N LEU A 11 -0.92 -28.88 -20.69
CA LEU A 11 -0.47 -29.92 -21.62
C LEU A 11 0.78 -29.46 -22.38
N VAL A 12 1.90 -30.18 -22.22
CA VAL A 12 3.17 -29.91 -22.95
C VAL A 12 3.69 -31.21 -23.56
N ASP A 13 3.80 -31.25 -24.89
CA ASP A 13 4.27 -32.42 -25.67
C ASP A 13 3.66 -33.76 -25.19
N ARG A 14 2.32 -33.76 -25.06
CA ARG A 14 1.48 -34.91 -24.65
C ARG A 14 1.66 -35.36 -23.19
N ARG A 15 2.33 -34.59 -22.35
CA ARG A 15 2.33 -34.79 -20.88
C ARG A 15 1.31 -33.86 -20.24
N LEU A 16 0.51 -34.42 -19.34
CA LEU A 16 -0.56 -33.74 -18.62
C LEU A 16 -0.07 -33.43 -17.21
N ILE A 17 -0.01 -32.14 -16.85
CA ILE A 17 0.56 -31.67 -15.59
C ILE A 17 -0.55 -31.04 -14.76
N SER A 18 -0.73 -31.54 -13.55
CA SER A 18 -1.69 -31.04 -12.56
C SER A 18 -1.11 -29.81 -11.85
N PRO A 19 -1.83 -28.69 -11.71
CA PRO A 19 -1.32 -27.47 -11.06
C PRO A 19 -1.01 -27.61 -9.55
N GLY A 20 -1.30 -28.76 -8.94
CA GLY A 20 -1.23 -28.97 -7.49
C GLY A 20 0.19 -29.15 -6.91
N THR A 21 1.23 -29.27 -7.74
CA THR A 21 2.63 -29.44 -7.27
C THR A 21 3.51 -28.32 -7.85
N SER A 22 3.68 -27.24 -7.06
CA SER A 22 4.39 -26.02 -7.45
C SER A 22 5.83 -26.23 -7.97
N ASN A 23 6.52 -27.26 -7.49
CA ASN A 23 7.92 -27.51 -7.88
C ASN A 23 8.09 -28.11 -9.29
N GLU A 24 7.16 -28.95 -9.76
CA GLU A 24 7.28 -29.57 -11.10
C GLU A 24 6.93 -28.58 -12.21
N VAL A 25 6.00 -27.66 -11.94
CA VAL A 25 5.67 -26.55 -12.84
C VAL A 25 6.85 -25.56 -12.90
N TYR A 26 7.53 -25.31 -11.78
CA TYR A 26 8.71 -24.44 -11.71
C TYR A 26 9.91 -25.00 -12.50
N GLU A 27 10.29 -26.26 -12.28
CA GLU A 27 11.40 -26.92 -13.00
C GLU A 27 11.13 -26.97 -14.52
N LEU A 28 9.88 -27.18 -14.92
CA LEU A 28 9.48 -27.15 -16.32
C LEU A 28 9.57 -25.73 -16.90
N LEU A 29 9.12 -24.70 -16.18
CA LEU A 29 9.19 -23.31 -16.62
C LEU A 29 10.64 -22.83 -16.78
N ILE A 30 11.53 -23.17 -15.85
CA ILE A 30 12.97 -22.88 -15.96
C ILE A 30 13.58 -23.62 -17.14
N THR A 31 13.30 -24.92 -17.29
CA THR A 31 13.80 -25.72 -18.42
C THR A 31 13.33 -25.18 -19.78
N LEU A 32 12.12 -24.61 -19.84
CA LEU A 32 11.57 -24.01 -21.05
C LEU A 32 12.12 -22.60 -21.33
N LEU A 33 12.51 -21.85 -20.29
CA LEU A 33 13.16 -20.53 -20.41
C LEU A 33 14.62 -20.65 -20.84
N ASP A 34 15.34 -21.67 -20.37
CA ASP A 34 16.75 -21.96 -20.72
C ASP A 34 16.92 -22.43 -22.17
N LYS A 35 15.90 -23.04 -22.79
CA LYS A 35 15.98 -23.59 -24.15
C LYS A 35 15.76 -22.56 -25.29
N GLU A 36 15.98 -21.27 -25.02
CA GLU A 36 15.88 -20.16 -26.00
C GLU A 36 14.58 -20.15 -26.85
N CYS A 37 13.50 -20.72 -26.35
CA CYS A 37 12.28 -20.87 -27.14
C CYS A 37 11.45 -19.58 -27.06
N ILE A 38 11.74 -18.62 -27.95
CA ILE A 38 11.12 -17.28 -28.02
C ILE A 38 9.58 -17.35 -28.00
N ALA A 39 8.98 -18.39 -28.60
CA ALA A 39 7.53 -18.60 -28.61
C ALA A 39 6.93 -18.93 -27.22
N VAL A 40 7.71 -19.55 -26.32
CA VAL A 40 7.31 -19.86 -24.95
C VAL A 40 7.45 -18.63 -24.05
N LYS A 41 8.55 -17.87 -24.23
CA LYS A 41 8.75 -16.57 -23.57
C LYS A 41 7.58 -15.62 -23.85
N ARG A 42 7.12 -15.57 -25.11
CA ARG A 42 5.95 -14.76 -25.53
C ARG A 42 4.63 -15.19 -24.88
N LYS A 43 4.41 -16.50 -24.65
CA LYS A 43 3.19 -16.99 -23.98
C LYS A 43 3.19 -16.81 -22.46
N LEU A 44 4.36 -16.77 -21.81
CA LEU A 44 4.48 -16.58 -20.37
C LEU A 44 4.21 -15.13 -19.93
N PHE A 45 4.45 -14.15 -20.80
CA PHE A 45 4.03 -12.75 -20.61
C PHE A 45 2.50 -12.56 -20.53
N HIS A 46 1.71 -13.60 -20.78
CA HIS A 46 0.24 -13.58 -20.72
C HIS A 46 -0.33 -14.18 -19.41
N LEU A 47 0.51 -14.56 -18.45
CA LEU A 47 0.06 -15.00 -17.12
C LEU A 47 -0.26 -13.79 -16.23
N ASP A 48 -1.43 -13.82 -15.60
CA ASP A 48 -1.90 -12.77 -14.68
C ASP A 48 -0.97 -12.68 -13.45
N PRO A 49 -0.47 -11.49 -13.09
CA PRO A 49 0.36 -11.27 -11.89
C PRO A 49 -0.26 -11.78 -10.59
N ILE A 50 -1.59 -11.95 -10.53
CA ILE A 50 -2.29 -12.54 -9.38
C ILE A 50 -1.80 -13.97 -9.09
N TYR A 51 -1.48 -14.78 -10.10
CA TYR A 51 -0.95 -16.12 -9.87
C TYR A 51 0.51 -16.09 -9.38
N LEU A 52 1.23 -15.00 -9.63
CA LEU A 52 2.64 -14.84 -9.25
C LEU A 52 2.82 -14.27 -7.83
N HIS A 53 1.77 -13.72 -7.22
CA HIS A 53 1.79 -13.17 -5.86
C HIS A 53 1.82 -14.26 -4.77
N ASP A 54 1.36 -15.48 -5.08
CA ASP A 54 1.48 -16.64 -4.17
C ASP A 54 2.92 -17.22 -4.14
N PHE A 55 3.82 -16.69 -4.97
CA PHE A 55 5.24 -17.04 -4.97
C PHE A 55 6.01 -16.06 -4.09
N GLY A 56 6.88 -16.57 -3.22
CA GLY A 56 7.67 -15.72 -2.34
C GLY A 56 8.52 -14.71 -3.12
N TYR A 57 8.67 -13.49 -2.59
CA TYR A 57 9.35 -12.35 -3.22
C TYR A 57 10.69 -12.68 -3.90
N LYS A 58 11.48 -13.61 -3.35
CA LYS A 58 12.78 -14.02 -3.89
C LYS A 58 12.68 -14.77 -5.23
N GLN A 59 11.66 -15.61 -5.40
CA GLN A 59 11.43 -16.38 -6.63
C GLN A 59 10.85 -15.50 -7.75
N TYR A 60 10.06 -14.49 -7.36
CA TYR A 60 9.57 -13.46 -8.27
C TYR A 60 10.69 -12.58 -8.83
N ASP A 61 11.68 -12.21 -8.00
CA ASP A 61 12.84 -11.43 -8.43
C ASP A 61 13.73 -12.15 -9.47
N GLU A 62 13.94 -13.46 -9.29
CA GLU A 62 14.71 -14.29 -10.24
C GLU A 62 13.97 -14.38 -11.59
N PHE A 63 12.65 -14.60 -11.55
CA PHE A 63 11.81 -14.61 -12.75
C PHE A 63 11.81 -13.26 -13.48
N MET A 64 11.61 -12.16 -12.76
CA MET A 64 11.60 -10.82 -13.36
C MET A 64 12.97 -10.41 -13.90
N THR A 65 14.06 -10.81 -13.26
CA THR A 65 15.43 -10.56 -13.76
C THR A 65 15.66 -11.26 -15.10
N LEU A 66 15.18 -12.50 -15.25
CA LEU A 66 15.26 -13.25 -16.51
C LEU A 66 14.40 -12.62 -17.63
N CYS A 67 13.20 -12.15 -17.28
CA CYS A 67 12.34 -11.40 -18.21
C CYS A 67 12.98 -10.08 -18.65
N LEU A 68 13.56 -9.32 -17.70
CA LEU A 68 14.22 -8.04 -17.99
C LEU A 68 15.45 -8.24 -18.89
N ASN A 69 16.27 -9.25 -18.60
CA ASN A 69 17.45 -9.58 -19.41
C ASN A 69 17.05 -10.02 -20.83
N SER A 70 15.96 -10.78 -20.97
CA SER A 70 15.43 -11.17 -22.29
C SER A 70 14.90 -9.96 -23.08
N PHE A 71 14.26 -8.99 -22.42
CA PHE A 71 13.78 -7.76 -23.05
C PHE A 71 14.94 -6.84 -23.50
N ILE A 72 15.99 -6.72 -22.67
CA ILE A 72 17.20 -5.96 -23.02
C ILE A 72 17.88 -6.54 -24.26
N LEU A 73 18.05 -7.86 -24.31
CA LEU A 73 18.58 -8.58 -25.48
C LEU A 73 17.74 -8.33 -26.75
N GLU A 74 16.41 -8.26 -26.64
CA GLU A 74 15.52 -8.00 -27.77
C GLU A 74 15.63 -6.55 -28.29
N LYS A 75 15.76 -5.55 -27.41
CA LYS A 75 15.98 -4.14 -27.80
C LYS A 75 17.36 -3.93 -28.46
N ASP A 76 18.39 -4.61 -27.97
CA ASP A 76 19.73 -4.54 -28.57
C ASP A 76 19.75 -5.19 -29.97
N LEU A 77 19.09 -6.34 -30.13
CA LEU A 77 18.90 -6.99 -31.43
C LEU A 77 18.05 -6.17 -32.41
N GLN A 78 17.04 -5.44 -31.94
CA GLN A 78 16.24 -4.54 -32.78
C GLN A 78 17.04 -3.31 -33.24
N LYS A 79 17.90 -2.75 -32.37
CA LYS A 79 18.83 -1.67 -32.71
C LYS A 79 19.86 -2.11 -33.76
N GLU A 80 20.38 -3.33 -33.66
CA GLU A 80 21.35 -3.87 -34.63
C GLU A 80 20.71 -4.18 -35.98
N ASN A 81 19.44 -4.62 -36.01
CA ASN A 81 18.77 -5.06 -37.24
C ASN A 81 17.87 -4.00 -37.91
N GLY A 82 17.72 -2.81 -37.32
CA GLY A 82 17.03 -1.66 -37.93
C GLY A 82 15.54 -1.88 -38.24
N THR A 83 14.86 -2.82 -37.57
CA THR A 83 13.46 -3.15 -37.83
C THR A 83 12.52 -2.40 -36.90
N SER A 84 11.61 -1.59 -37.46
CA SER A 84 10.52 -0.96 -36.70
C SER A 84 9.25 -1.81 -36.75
N SER A 85 8.69 -2.10 -35.58
CA SER A 85 7.30 -2.49 -35.30
C SER A 85 6.78 -3.81 -35.88
N ILE A 86 6.64 -4.81 -34.99
CA ILE A 86 5.63 -5.87 -35.12
C ILE A 86 4.79 -5.89 -33.84
N CYS A 87 3.81 -4.99 -33.76
CA CYS A 87 2.79 -5.00 -32.71
C CYS A 87 1.38 -4.91 -33.33
N SER A 88 1.04 -5.87 -34.19
CA SER A 88 -0.28 -5.95 -34.83
C SER A 88 -1.04 -7.27 -34.58
N ILE A 89 -0.61 -8.11 -33.64
CA ILE A 89 -1.31 -9.39 -33.40
C ILE A 89 -1.64 -9.56 -31.90
N GLN A 90 -2.96 -9.63 -31.64
CA GLN A 90 -3.66 -10.15 -30.44
C GLN A 90 -3.95 -9.17 -29.28
N ASN A 91 -5.01 -8.37 -29.44
CA ASN A 91 -5.61 -7.48 -28.42
C ASN A 91 -7.06 -7.88 -28.09
N GLN A 92 -7.30 -8.92 -27.27
CA GLN A 92 -8.70 -9.15 -26.82
C GLN A 92 -8.95 -9.79 -25.46
N VAL A 93 -7.97 -9.93 -24.55
CA VAL A 93 -8.25 -10.63 -23.27
C VAL A 93 -8.02 -9.78 -22.01
N ILE A 94 -7.42 -8.60 -22.06
CA ILE A 94 -6.93 -7.96 -20.84
C ILE A 94 -7.41 -6.52 -20.72
N CYS A 95 -8.71 -6.39 -20.45
CA CYS A 95 -9.32 -5.15 -19.97
C CYS A 95 -10.06 -5.46 -18.68
N ASN A 96 -9.38 -5.37 -17.54
CA ASN A 96 -9.92 -4.97 -16.24
C ASN A 96 -8.83 -5.07 -15.17
N ASN A 97 -8.33 -3.94 -14.66
CA ASN A 97 -8.02 -3.70 -13.24
C ASN A 97 -7.22 -2.41 -13.05
N LEU A 98 -7.90 -1.38 -12.53
CA LEU A 98 -7.31 -0.13 -12.05
C LEU A 98 -6.52 -0.31 -10.73
N ASN A 99 -6.76 -1.42 -10.02
CA ASN A 99 -6.12 -1.75 -8.73
C ASN A 99 -4.61 -1.98 -8.81
N ASN A 100 -4.07 -2.23 -10.01
CA ASN A 100 -2.65 -2.52 -10.17
C ASN A 100 -1.77 -1.26 -10.03
N ALA A 101 -2.31 -0.06 -10.23
CA ALA A 101 -1.52 1.18 -10.23
C ALA A 101 -0.85 1.48 -8.86
N ILE A 102 -1.56 1.22 -7.75
CA ILE A 102 -1.02 1.42 -6.38
C ILE A 102 0.07 0.39 -6.08
N GLN A 103 -0.14 -0.87 -6.47
CA GLN A 103 0.87 -1.94 -6.32
C GLN A 103 2.11 -1.70 -7.20
N TYR A 104 1.92 -1.20 -8.44
CA TYR A 104 3.01 -0.81 -9.33
C TYR A 104 3.85 0.33 -8.73
N ARG A 105 3.18 1.32 -8.14
CA ARG A 105 3.85 2.45 -7.50
C ARG A 105 4.71 2.00 -6.32
N GLN A 106 4.15 1.17 -5.44
CA GLN A 106 4.89 0.59 -4.32
C GLN A 106 6.05 -0.30 -4.79
N PHE A 107 5.86 -1.04 -5.90
CA PHE A 107 6.93 -1.82 -6.50
C PHE A 107 8.06 -0.93 -7.02
N ILE A 108 7.74 0.13 -7.76
CA ILE A 108 8.74 1.08 -8.29
C ILE A 108 9.55 1.66 -7.13
N ILE A 109 8.87 2.07 -6.05
CA ILE A 109 9.51 2.55 -4.82
C ILE A 109 10.47 1.50 -4.25
N ASN A 110 10.02 0.25 -4.09
CA ASN A 110 10.85 -0.84 -3.56
C ASN A 110 12.05 -1.18 -4.47
N TYR A 111 11.86 -1.14 -5.78
CA TYR A 111 12.92 -1.38 -6.76
C TYR A 111 13.96 -0.26 -6.77
N ILE A 112 13.53 0.99 -6.62
CA ILE A 112 14.41 2.16 -6.47
C ILE A 112 15.27 1.98 -5.21
N TYR A 113 14.68 1.67 -4.05
CA TYR A 113 15.44 1.44 -2.82
C TYR A 113 16.54 0.40 -3.00
N ARG A 114 16.19 -0.75 -3.59
CA ARG A 114 17.14 -1.84 -3.80
C ARG A 114 18.23 -1.50 -4.81
N THR A 115 17.86 -0.90 -5.93
CA THR A 115 18.79 -0.57 -7.03
C THR A 115 19.78 0.51 -6.62
N LEU A 116 19.30 1.50 -5.86
CA LEU A 116 20.09 2.63 -5.41
C LEU A 116 20.83 2.37 -4.09
N GLN A 117 20.57 1.23 -3.44
CA GLN A 117 21.13 0.90 -2.11
C GLN A 117 20.89 2.03 -1.09
N ILE A 118 19.74 2.70 -1.20
CA ILE A 118 19.34 3.74 -0.27
C ILE A 118 18.53 3.05 0.83
N ASP A 119 18.81 3.39 2.09
CA ASP A 119 17.92 3.06 3.21
C ASP A 119 16.50 3.59 2.91
N LYS A 120 15.45 3.04 3.54
CA LYS A 120 14.04 3.31 3.19
C LYS A 120 13.55 4.73 3.52
N ILE A 121 14.25 5.75 3.01
CA ILE A 121 13.92 7.17 3.09
C ILE A 121 12.72 7.40 2.17
N ALA A 122 11.63 7.95 2.70
CA ALA A 122 10.44 8.29 1.92
C ALA A 122 10.82 9.00 0.60
N ILE A 123 10.59 8.34 -0.53
CA ILE A 123 10.81 8.91 -1.86
C ILE A 123 9.79 10.03 -2.07
N PRO A 124 10.22 11.29 -2.32
CA PRO A 124 9.29 12.39 -2.52
C PRO A 124 8.32 12.14 -3.66
N GLN A 125 7.07 12.56 -3.47
CA GLN A 125 6.00 12.43 -4.47
C GLN A 125 6.42 13.06 -5.81
N GLU A 126 7.12 14.20 -5.77
CA GLU A 126 7.58 14.91 -6.96
C GLU A 126 8.59 14.07 -7.77
N LEU A 127 9.42 13.26 -7.11
CA LEU A 127 10.36 12.38 -7.79
C LEU A 127 9.65 11.23 -8.49
N ILE A 128 8.68 10.61 -7.81
CA ILE A 128 7.89 9.53 -8.42
C ILE A 128 7.14 10.07 -9.64
N GLN A 129 6.53 11.24 -9.53
CA GLN A 129 5.87 11.91 -10.64
C GLN A 129 6.85 12.29 -11.75
N TRP A 130 8.05 12.75 -11.41
CA TRP A 130 9.08 13.05 -12.41
C TRP A 130 9.54 11.81 -13.17
N ILE A 131 9.76 10.68 -12.49
CA ILE A 131 10.10 9.39 -13.11
C ILE A 131 8.97 8.96 -14.04
N GLU A 132 7.72 9.00 -13.56
CA GLU A 132 6.56 8.64 -14.38
C GLU A 132 6.43 9.55 -15.62
N ILE A 133 6.54 10.87 -15.47
CA ILE A 133 6.44 11.80 -16.60
C ILE A 133 7.59 11.61 -17.59
N THR A 134 8.82 11.47 -17.08
CA THR A 134 10.03 11.34 -17.92
C THR A 134 9.98 10.04 -18.72
N VAL A 135 9.64 8.92 -18.08
CA VAL A 135 9.53 7.64 -18.78
C VAL A 135 8.34 7.64 -19.73
N LYS A 136 7.23 8.29 -19.39
CA LYS A 136 6.07 8.40 -20.26
C LYS A 136 6.40 9.20 -21.52
N ASN A 137 7.08 10.32 -21.39
CA ASN A 137 7.49 11.15 -22.52
C ASN A 137 8.50 10.39 -23.40
N HIS A 138 9.49 9.74 -22.80
CA HIS A 138 10.45 8.90 -23.53
C HIS A 138 9.73 7.80 -24.33
N PHE A 139 8.80 7.09 -23.70
CA PHE A 139 8.03 6.02 -24.33
C PHE A 139 7.16 6.52 -25.49
N ILE A 140 6.51 7.68 -25.34
CA ILE A 140 5.71 8.31 -26.40
C ILE A 140 6.61 8.69 -27.59
N GLU A 141 7.79 9.26 -27.32
CA GLU A 141 8.76 9.67 -28.34
C GLU A 141 9.37 8.48 -29.08
N THR A 142 9.69 7.38 -28.39
CA THR A 142 10.35 6.21 -28.99
C THR A 142 9.39 5.26 -29.69
N GLU A 143 8.19 5.07 -29.16
CA GLU A 143 7.25 4.06 -29.66
C GLU A 143 6.09 4.67 -30.49
N GLY A 144 6.02 6.00 -30.59
CA GLY A 144 5.03 6.72 -31.40
C GLY A 144 3.56 6.49 -30.97
N CYS A 145 3.35 6.07 -29.73
CA CYS A 145 2.03 5.67 -29.24
C CYS A 145 1.15 6.87 -28.86
N ASP A 146 -0.08 6.90 -29.40
CA ASP A 146 -1.11 7.86 -28.98
C ASP A 146 -1.49 7.61 -27.50
N VAL A 147 -1.46 8.67 -26.69
CA VAL A 147 -1.72 8.67 -25.24
C VAL A 147 -3.06 8.02 -24.88
N LYS A 148 -4.04 8.03 -25.80
CA LYS A 148 -5.34 7.36 -25.61
C LYS A 148 -5.25 5.83 -25.61
N ILE A 149 -4.34 5.25 -26.39
CA ILE A 149 -4.12 3.79 -26.48
C ILE A 149 -3.34 3.30 -25.25
N TYR A 150 -2.38 4.10 -24.77
CA TYR A 150 -1.60 3.84 -23.57
C TYR A 150 -2.46 3.64 -22.31
N ASN A 151 -3.45 4.50 -22.08
CA ASN A 151 -4.28 4.44 -20.88
C ASN A 151 -5.20 3.20 -20.82
N SER A 152 -5.48 2.57 -21.97
CA SER A 152 -6.49 1.52 -22.12
C SER A 152 -5.93 0.10 -22.25
N CYS A 153 -4.62 -0.08 -22.49
CA CYS A 153 -4.04 -1.39 -22.75
C CYS A 153 -2.94 -1.78 -21.74
N CYS A 154 -3.13 -2.95 -21.12
CA CYS A 154 -2.24 -3.55 -20.12
C CYS A 154 -0.85 -3.92 -20.65
N VAL A 155 -0.72 -4.30 -21.93
CA VAL A 155 0.56 -4.65 -22.57
C VAL A 155 1.48 -3.43 -22.57
N TYR A 156 0.92 -2.26 -22.89
CA TYR A 156 1.64 -1.00 -22.80
C TYR A 156 2.00 -0.62 -21.37
N LYS A 157 1.21 -1.00 -20.36
CA LYS A 157 1.57 -0.78 -18.95
C LYS A 157 2.74 -1.67 -18.49
N SER A 158 2.79 -2.93 -18.92
CA SER A 158 3.90 -3.83 -18.61
C SER A 158 5.19 -3.44 -19.34
N LEU A 159 5.10 -3.03 -20.61
CA LEU A 159 6.23 -2.47 -21.37
C LEU A 159 6.73 -1.17 -20.74
N TYR A 160 5.80 -0.28 -20.39
CA TYR A 160 6.10 0.96 -19.68
C TYR A 160 6.77 0.72 -18.33
N PHE A 161 6.35 -0.31 -17.60
CA PHE A 161 7.01 -0.70 -16.35
C PHE A 161 8.42 -1.23 -16.60
N CYS A 162 8.63 -2.06 -17.63
CA CYS A 162 9.98 -2.50 -18.02
C CYS A 162 10.87 -1.30 -18.40
N GLU A 163 10.31 -0.31 -19.10
CA GLU A 163 10.99 0.95 -19.45
C GLU A 163 11.26 1.81 -18.21
N ILE A 164 10.37 1.85 -17.21
CA ILE A 164 10.64 2.50 -15.92
C ILE A 164 11.82 1.81 -15.23
N LEU A 165 11.80 0.48 -15.15
CA LEU A 165 12.88 -0.28 -14.49
C LEU A 165 14.21 -0.13 -15.23
N HIS A 166 14.18 -0.15 -16.57
CA HIS A 166 15.34 0.10 -17.40
C HIS A 166 15.85 1.53 -17.22
N PHE A 167 14.97 2.54 -17.25
CA PHE A 167 15.32 3.92 -16.99
C PHE A 167 15.96 4.10 -15.62
N ILE A 168 15.41 3.47 -14.58
CA ILE A 168 15.95 3.50 -13.21
C ILE A 168 17.35 2.88 -13.16
N LYS A 169 17.54 1.73 -13.82
CA LYS A 169 18.81 1.01 -13.85
C LYS A 169 19.88 1.78 -14.64
N THR A 170 19.53 2.33 -15.80
CA THR A 170 20.45 3.01 -16.73
C THR A 170 20.80 4.43 -16.27
N ASN A 171 19.86 5.12 -15.62
CA ASN A 171 20.05 6.49 -15.11
C ASN A 171 20.32 6.51 -13.60
N LYS A 172 20.87 5.42 -13.06
CA LYS A 172 21.10 5.21 -11.63
C LYS A 172 21.77 6.42 -10.97
N ASP A 173 22.83 6.95 -11.58
CA ASP A 173 23.62 8.04 -11.01
C ASP A 173 22.91 9.40 -11.07
N ILE A 174 22.12 9.64 -12.13
CA ILE A 174 21.28 10.85 -12.25
C ILE A 174 20.15 10.81 -11.23
N LEU A 175 19.48 9.66 -11.11
CA LEU A 175 18.46 9.41 -10.11
C LEU A 175 19.03 9.50 -8.71
N PHE A 176 20.23 8.97 -8.46
CA PHE A 176 20.92 9.10 -7.18
C PHE A 176 21.28 10.55 -6.88
N SER A 177 21.75 11.33 -7.86
CA SER A 177 22.04 12.76 -7.68
C SER A 177 20.77 13.59 -7.45
N GLN A 178 19.68 13.30 -8.16
CA GLN A 178 18.39 13.96 -7.93
C GLN A 178 17.77 13.52 -6.61
N LEU A 179 17.87 12.23 -6.26
CA LEU A 179 17.53 11.73 -4.94
C LEU A 179 18.39 12.36 -3.88
N GLN A 180 19.68 12.62 -4.09
CA GLN A 180 20.52 13.34 -3.14
C GLN A 180 20.05 14.79 -2.98
N GLN A 181 19.68 15.48 -4.06
CA GLN A 181 19.13 16.84 -3.97
C GLN A 181 17.74 16.88 -3.30
N LEU A 182 16.89 15.88 -3.59
CA LEU A 182 15.55 15.75 -3.05
C LEU A 182 15.52 15.15 -1.66
N THR A 183 16.46 14.26 -1.33
CA THR A 183 16.72 13.81 0.04
C THR A 183 17.30 14.97 0.82
N VAL A 184 18.18 15.83 0.30
CA VAL A 184 18.54 17.04 1.05
C VAL A 184 17.29 17.86 1.45
N SER A 185 16.24 17.94 0.64
CA SER A 185 14.98 18.62 1.01
C SER A 185 13.96 17.79 1.81
N SER A 186 13.88 16.46 1.64
CA SER A 186 12.98 15.55 2.38
C SER A 186 13.62 14.92 3.63
N VAL A 187 14.92 14.70 3.62
CA VAL A 187 15.79 14.59 4.81
C VAL A 187 15.80 15.91 5.58
N GLN A 188 15.72 17.08 4.93
CA GLN A 188 15.41 18.32 5.67
C GLN A 188 14.02 18.31 6.32
N LEU A 189 13.05 17.52 5.87
CA LEU A 189 11.79 17.28 6.59
C LEU A 189 11.97 16.28 7.74
N LEU A 190 12.78 15.22 7.57
CA LEU A 190 13.19 14.29 8.63
C LEU A 190 14.05 14.95 9.73
N HIS A 191 14.79 16.01 9.39
CA HIS A 191 15.70 16.78 10.23
C HIS A 191 15.19 18.16 10.60
N LYS A 192 14.08 18.64 10.01
CA LYS A 192 13.39 19.82 10.53
C LYS A 192 12.83 19.41 11.88
N SER A 193 13.27 20.10 12.92
CA SER A 193 12.65 19.99 14.23
C SER A 193 11.17 20.36 14.09
N PHE A 194 10.31 19.35 14.03
CA PHE A 194 8.89 19.56 14.24
C PHE A 194 8.71 19.79 15.73
N LYS A 195 8.27 20.99 16.10
CA LYS A 195 7.98 21.31 17.49
C LYS A 195 6.48 21.31 17.68
N TRP A 196 5.98 20.32 18.39
CA TRP A 196 4.60 20.33 18.83
C TRP A 196 4.45 21.32 19.98
N HIS A 197 3.69 22.36 19.73
CA HIS A 197 3.49 23.44 20.70
C HIS A 197 2.27 23.23 21.59
N LYS A 198 1.55 22.12 21.43
CA LYS A 198 0.38 21.80 22.24
C LYS A 198 0.78 20.83 23.38
N GLU A 199 -0.21 20.34 24.12
CA GLU A 199 0.00 19.45 25.26
C GLU A 199 0.70 18.15 24.85
N SER A 200 1.52 17.59 25.74
CA SER A 200 2.22 16.33 25.45
C SER A 200 1.23 15.20 25.15
N ILE A 201 1.61 14.29 24.25
CA ILE A 201 0.77 13.15 23.88
C ILE A 201 0.41 12.32 25.12
N LYS A 202 1.36 12.10 26.03
CA LYS A 202 1.12 11.42 27.30
C LYS A 202 0.06 12.12 28.15
N TYR A 203 0.07 13.46 28.20
CA TYR A 203 -0.96 14.22 28.91
C TYR A 203 -2.33 14.06 28.26
N ILE A 204 -2.42 14.21 26.93
CA ILE A 204 -3.65 14.04 26.17
C ILE A 204 -4.25 12.67 26.49
N VAL A 205 -3.48 11.59 26.30
CA VAL A 205 -3.96 10.23 26.52
C VAL A 205 -4.35 9.98 27.98
N LYS A 206 -3.55 10.46 28.94
CA LYS A 206 -3.90 10.38 30.37
C LYS A 206 -5.21 11.10 30.68
N SER A 207 -5.46 12.25 30.05
CA SER A 207 -6.69 13.04 30.24
C SER A 207 -7.95 12.38 29.67
N MET A 208 -7.78 11.38 28.78
CA MET A 208 -8.88 10.57 28.25
C MET A 208 -9.35 9.50 29.24
N GLY A 209 -8.64 9.29 30.36
CA GLY A 209 -8.99 8.30 31.38
C GLY A 209 -8.79 6.85 30.93
N ILE A 210 -7.90 6.63 29.95
CA ILE A 210 -7.60 5.28 29.44
C ILE A 210 -6.32 4.72 30.03
N ALA A 211 -6.24 3.39 30.13
CA ALA A 211 -4.97 2.70 30.35
C ALA A 211 -4.38 2.29 28.99
N LEU A 212 -3.13 2.67 28.73
CA LEU A 212 -2.46 2.42 27.45
C LEU A 212 -2.43 0.92 27.10
N SER A 213 -2.17 0.06 28.07
CA SER A 213 -2.13 -1.39 27.90
C SER A 213 -3.46 -2.01 27.44
N ASP A 214 -4.58 -1.31 27.58
CA ASP A 214 -5.87 -1.85 27.09
C ASP A 214 -5.91 -1.90 25.56
N PHE A 215 -5.13 -1.05 24.90
CA PHE A 215 -5.08 -0.91 23.45
C PHE A 215 -3.97 -1.77 22.82
N ASP A 216 -3.32 -2.64 23.60
CA ASP A 216 -2.37 -3.60 23.08
C ASP A 216 -3.09 -4.63 22.19
N ILE A 217 -2.60 -4.82 20.96
CA ILE A 217 -3.14 -5.78 19.99
C ILE A 217 -2.00 -6.61 19.41
N SER A 218 -2.35 -7.67 18.70
CA SER A 218 -1.40 -8.59 18.07
C SER A 218 -1.73 -8.73 16.59
N ASP A 219 -0.72 -8.94 15.76
CA ASP A 219 -0.88 -9.28 14.34
C ASP A 219 -1.79 -10.51 14.14
N ALA A 220 -1.83 -11.42 15.12
CA ALA A 220 -2.71 -12.59 15.08
C ALA A 220 -4.22 -12.25 15.07
N TYR A 221 -4.59 -11.00 15.38
CA TYR A 221 -5.98 -10.56 15.33
C TYR A 221 -6.42 -10.16 13.91
N PHE A 222 -5.48 -9.92 13.01
CA PHE A 222 -5.72 -9.53 11.63
C PHE A 222 -5.88 -10.76 10.74
N ASP A 223 -6.91 -10.73 9.89
CA ASP A 223 -7.11 -11.77 8.88
C ASP A 223 -6.07 -11.69 7.74
N HIS A 224 -5.44 -10.53 7.58
CA HIS A 224 -4.36 -10.27 6.64
C HIS A 224 -3.34 -9.32 7.29
N PRO A 225 -2.40 -9.84 8.11
CA PRO A 225 -1.39 -9.01 8.76
C PRO A 225 -0.36 -8.56 7.71
N ASN A 226 -0.21 -7.24 7.55
CA ASN A 226 0.85 -6.65 6.72
C ASN A 226 1.23 -5.25 7.19
N SER A 227 2.25 -4.68 6.56
CA SER A 227 2.78 -3.36 6.93
C SER A 227 1.85 -2.17 6.64
N ILE A 228 0.86 -2.33 5.75
CA ILE A 228 -0.01 -1.22 5.33
C ILE A 228 -1.17 -1.05 6.31
N HIS A 229 -1.86 -2.15 6.66
CA HIS A 229 -3.07 -2.17 7.50
C HIS A 229 -2.89 -2.97 8.80
N GLY A 230 -1.65 -3.17 9.26
CA GLY A 230 -1.32 -3.92 10.47
C GLY A 230 -1.20 -3.07 11.74
N LEU A 231 -0.51 -3.65 12.73
CA LEU A 231 -0.36 -3.14 14.10
C LEU A 231 -0.09 -1.63 14.21
N ILE A 232 0.97 -1.13 13.57
CA ILE A 232 1.40 0.26 13.74
C ILE A 232 0.43 1.23 13.07
N HIS A 233 -0.17 0.87 11.94
CA HIS A 233 -1.24 1.66 11.33
C HIS A 233 -2.39 1.80 12.33
N THR A 234 -2.85 0.69 12.91
CA THR A 234 -3.92 0.73 13.91
C THR A 234 -3.56 1.61 15.11
N TYR A 235 -2.32 1.58 15.59
CA TYR A 235 -1.88 2.44 16.69
C TYR A 235 -1.89 3.93 16.36
N ARG A 236 -1.48 4.31 15.15
CA ARG A 236 -1.59 5.71 14.70
C ARG A 236 -3.04 6.16 14.63
N VAL A 237 -3.94 5.33 14.09
CA VAL A 237 -5.38 5.65 14.02
C VAL A 237 -6.02 5.76 15.41
N VAL A 238 -5.65 4.87 16.35
CA VAL A 238 -6.05 4.97 17.76
C VAL A 238 -5.57 6.29 18.37
N LEU A 239 -4.29 6.62 18.20
CA LEU A 239 -3.71 7.86 18.72
C LEU A 239 -4.43 9.10 18.17
N PHE A 240 -4.61 9.19 16.84
CA PHE A 240 -5.32 10.33 16.25
C PHE A 240 -6.77 10.42 16.71
N SER A 241 -7.45 9.29 16.95
CA SER A 241 -8.82 9.31 17.49
C SER A 241 -8.86 9.95 18.88
N LEU A 242 -7.87 9.67 19.73
CA LEU A 242 -7.75 10.28 21.05
C LEU A 242 -7.40 11.77 20.97
N ILE A 243 -6.46 12.15 20.11
CA ILE A 243 -6.05 13.55 19.91
C ILE A 243 -7.22 14.39 19.37
N ILE A 244 -7.92 13.91 18.34
CA ILE A 244 -9.07 14.62 17.77
C ILE A 244 -10.18 14.71 18.83
N GLY A 245 -10.47 13.63 19.56
CA GLY A 245 -11.44 13.67 20.66
C GLY A 245 -11.09 14.68 21.76
N TYR A 246 -9.81 14.86 22.04
CA TYR A 246 -9.32 15.87 22.97
C TYR A 246 -9.54 17.30 22.44
N TYR A 247 -9.07 17.61 21.22
CA TYR A 247 -9.14 18.98 20.67
C TYR A 247 -10.55 19.43 20.31
N THR A 248 -11.42 18.50 19.90
CA THR A 248 -12.84 18.78 19.67
C THR A 248 -13.64 18.92 20.96
N GLN A 249 -13.01 18.70 22.12
CA GLN A 249 -13.67 18.59 23.43
C GLN A 249 -14.76 17.48 23.48
N LYS A 250 -14.64 16.48 22.61
CA LYS A 250 -15.51 15.31 22.51
C LYS A 250 -14.81 14.05 23.01
N ARG A 251 -14.20 14.11 24.20
CA ARG A 251 -13.36 13.02 24.75
C ARG A 251 -14.04 11.66 24.72
N ARG A 252 -15.33 11.60 25.09
CA ARG A 252 -16.10 10.34 25.04
C ARG A 252 -16.18 9.77 23.62
N PHE A 253 -16.44 10.60 22.62
CA PHE A 253 -16.47 10.15 21.22
C PHE A 253 -15.07 9.77 20.70
N GLY A 254 -14.02 10.46 21.16
CA GLY A 254 -12.63 10.04 20.89
C GLY A 254 -12.30 8.65 21.43
N LEU A 255 -12.73 8.35 22.65
CA LEU A 255 -12.63 7.00 23.23
C LEU A 255 -13.39 5.97 22.38
N LEU A 256 -14.64 6.23 22.03
CA LEU A 256 -15.42 5.30 21.19
C LEU A 256 -14.78 5.09 19.81
N ALA A 257 -14.28 6.15 19.18
CA ALA A 257 -13.58 6.08 17.91
C ALA A 257 -12.26 5.29 18.03
N SER A 258 -11.53 5.44 19.14
CA SER A 258 -10.31 4.66 19.41
C SER A 258 -10.62 3.16 19.56
N CYS A 259 -11.73 2.80 20.22
CA CYS A 259 -12.19 1.41 20.27
C CYS A 259 -12.57 0.88 18.87
N GLY A 260 -13.20 1.69 18.03
CA GLY A 260 -13.48 1.34 16.63
C GLY A 260 -12.20 1.16 15.81
N SER A 261 -11.22 2.04 16.02
CA SER A 261 -9.92 2.03 15.36
C SER A 261 -9.19 0.72 15.57
N LEU A 262 -9.26 0.15 16.78
CA LEU A 262 -8.63 -1.14 17.10
C LEU A 262 -9.02 -2.26 16.14
N ILE A 263 -10.27 -2.27 15.65
CA ILE A 263 -10.78 -3.41 14.88
C ILE A 263 -11.05 -3.10 13.41
N HIS A 264 -11.03 -1.83 13.00
CA HIS A 264 -11.65 -1.38 11.73
C HIS A 264 -11.12 -2.12 10.48
N ASP A 265 -9.81 -2.41 10.46
CA ASP A 265 -9.13 -3.08 9.35
C ASP A 265 -8.80 -4.56 9.62
N MET A 266 -9.08 -5.09 10.82
CA MET A 266 -8.69 -6.46 11.22
C MET A 266 -9.35 -7.57 10.38
N ALA A 267 -10.45 -7.28 9.68
CA ALA A 267 -11.14 -8.22 8.81
C ALA A 267 -10.80 -8.07 7.32
N ARG A 268 -9.80 -7.26 6.97
CA ARG A 268 -9.29 -7.17 5.61
C ARG A 268 -8.75 -8.53 5.15
N LYS A 269 -9.04 -8.87 3.90
CA LYS A 269 -8.52 -10.06 3.21
C LYS A 269 -7.41 -9.73 2.21
N ARG A 270 -7.26 -8.43 1.89
CA ARG A 270 -6.33 -7.86 0.92
C ARG A 270 -6.26 -6.34 1.11
N ASP A 271 -5.24 -5.71 0.54
CA ASP A 271 -4.94 -4.26 0.71
C ASP A 271 -5.64 -3.34 -0.28
N GLY A 272 -6.28 -3.90 -1.30
CA GLY A 272 -7.00 -3.11 -2.30
C GLY A 272 -8.25 -2.42 -1.76
N ILE A 273 -8.94 -1.72 -2.66
CA ILE A 273 -10.26 -1.14 -2.39
C ILE A 273 -11.20 -2.26 -1.93
N CYS A 274 -11.76 -2.09 -0.74
CA CYS A 274 -12.67 -3.02 -0.12
C CYS A 274 -13.72 -2.24 0.65
N THR A 275 -14.99 -2.52 0.42
CA THR A 275 -16.11 -1.91 1.17
C THR A 275 -16.68 -2.86 2.22
N GLU A 276 -16.25 -4.12 2.22
CA GLU A 276 -16.81 -5.19 3.07
C GLU A 276 -16.08 -5.39 4.40
N HIS A 277 -14.82 -4.95 4.50
CA HIS A 277 -13.99 -5.20 5.68
C HIS A 277 -14.54 -4.54 6.95
N GLY A 278 -15.12 -3.35 6.87
CA GLY A 278 -15.80 -2.70 8.00
C GLY A 278 -16.98 -3.53 8.54
N PRO A 279 -18.01 -3.85 7.71
CA PRO A 279 -19.07 -4.78 8.10
C PRO A 279 -18.58 -6.12 8.67
N LEU A 280 -17.54 -6.71 8.06
CA LEU A 280 -16.97 -7.95 8.56
C LEU A 280 -16.31 -7.76 9.92
N ALA A 281 -15.50 -6.71 10.12
CA ALA A 281 -14.86 -6.39 11.39
C ALA A 281 -15.89 -6.15 12.51
N ALA A 282 -16.93 -5.38 12.23
CA ALA A 282 -18.03 -5.14 13.17
C ALA A 282 -18.78 -6.43 13.55
N LYS A 283 -18.78 -7.43 12.66
CA LYS A 283 -19.42 -8.74 12.90
C LYS A 283 -18.50 -9.73 13.62
N THR A 284 -17.25 -9.86 13.19
CA THR A 284 -16.36 -10.96 13.60
C THR A 284 -15.32 -10.54 14.64
N LYS A 285 -14.95 -9.26 14.70
CA LYS A 285 -13.87 -8.75 15.57
C LYS A 285 -14.40 -7.95 16.75
N PHE A 286 -15.67 -7.58 16.77
CA PHE A 286 -16.25 -6.74 17.84
C PHE A 286 -16.13 -7.35 19.25
N ASN A 287 -16.13 -8.69 19.37
CA ASN A 287 -15.93 -9.35 20.66
C ASN A 287 -14.55 -9.10 21.29
N LEU A 288 -13.54 -8.70 20.50
CA LEU A 288 -12.23 -8.27 21.02
C LEU A 288 -12.36 -7.02 21.92
N LEU A 289 -13.44 -6.25 21.77
CA LEU A 289 -13.72 -5.07 22.59
C LEU A 289 -14.46 -5.40 23.90
N LYS A 290 -14.73 -6.66 24.23
CA LYS A 290 -15.52 -7.04 25.44
C LYS A 290 -14.97 -6.40 26.72
N ASN A 291 -13.66 -6.44 26.91
CA ASN A 291 -13.02 -5.87 28.10
C ASN A 291 -13.10 -4.33 28.10
N HIS A 292 -12.97 -3.70 26.93
CA HIS A 292 -13.14 -2.25 26.76
C HIS A 292 -14.57 -1.82 27.12
N ILE A 293 -15.57 -2.57 26.66
CA ILE A 293 -16.98 -2.29 26.92
C ILE A 293 -17.26 -2.28 28.42
N ILE A 294 -16.75 -3.27 29.15
CA ILE A 294 -16.93 -3.36 30.60
C ILE A 294 -16.16 -2.24 31.31
N LYS A 295 -14.85 -2.14 31.04
CA LYS A 295 -13.94 -1.24 31.75
C LYS A 295 -14.29 0.23 31.57
N TYR A 296 -14.72 0.61 30.37
CA TYR A 296 -15.07 1.98 30.04
C TYR A 296 -16.58 2.26 30.10
N SER A 297 -17.37 1.33 30.63
CA SER A 297 -18.82 1.45 30.76
C SER A 297 -19.49 1.90 29.45
N ILE A 298 -19.18 1.21 28.35
CA ILE A 298 -19.71 1.53 27.02
C ILE A 298 -21.13 0.97 26.91
N SER A 299 -22.12 1.87 26.87
CA SER A 299 -23.53 1.51 26.75
C SER A 299 -23.84 0.80 25.43
N GLU A 300 -24.96 0.09 25.34
CA GLU A 300 -25.40 -0.55 24.09
C GLU A 300 -25.57 0.46 22.95
N THR A 301 -26.04 1.67 23.25
CA THR A 301 -26.15 2.75 22.28
C THR A 301 -24.77 3.16 21.74
N GLU A 302 -23.78 3.31 22.61
CA GLU A 302 -22.41 3.64 22.18
C GLU A 302 -21.73 2.50 21.44
N GLN A 303 -22.02 1.25 21.79
CA GLN A 303 -21.60 0.10 21.00
C GLN A 303 -22.15 0.16 19.57
N LYS A 304 -23.37 0.66 19.36
CA LYS A 304 -23.91 0.91 18.02
C LYS A 304 -23.14 2.01 17.29
N TYR A 305 -22.71 3.07 17.98
CA TYR A 305 -21.87 4.11 17.38
C TYR A 305 -20.50 3.56 16.94
N ILE A 306 -19.86 2.72 17.76
CA ILE A 306 -18.59 2.05 17.40
C ILE A 306 -18.78 1.18 16.16
N LYS A 307 -19.82 0.31 16.15
CA LYS A 307 -20.13 -0.54 14.99
C LYS A 307 -20.40 0.30 13.74
N SER A 308 -21.16 1.39 13.89
CA SER A 308 -21.45 2.29 12.78
C SER A 308 -20.20 2.96 12.23
N ALA A 309 -19.29 3.45 13.09
CA ALA A 309 -18.02 4.00 12.67
C ALA A 309 -17.18 2.97 11.90
N VAL A 310 -17.05 1.75 12.45
CA VAL A 310 -16.34 0.64 11.80
C VAL A 310 -16.99 0.24 10.47
N ILE A 311 -18.31 0.31 10.32
CA ILE A 311 -18.97 0.02 9.04
C ILE A 311 -18.77 1.17 8.04
N LYS A 312 -19.08 2.40 8.47
CA LYS A 312 -19.13 3.58 7.61
C LYS A 312 -17.74 4.02 7.16
N HIS A 313 -16.67 3.70 7.89
CA HIS A 313 -15.33 4.12 7.46
C HIS A 313 -14.97 3.67 6.03
N CYS A 314 -15.45 2.49 5.60
CA CYS A 314 -15.25 1.96 4.25
C CYS A 314 -16.50 1.94 3.35
N THR A 315 -17.69 2.28 3.87
CA THR A 315 -18.96 2.18 3.13
C THR A 315 -19.68 3.50 2.88
N GLY A 316 -19.38 4.57 3.63
CA GLY A 316 -20.09 5.84 3.46
C GLY A 316 -19.79 6.89 4.52
N GLU A 317 -20.73 7.80 4.74
CA GLU A 317 -20.60 8.91 5.69
C GLU A 317 -21.79 8.93 6.66
N SER A 318 -21.56 9.49 7.85
CA SER A 318 -22.66 9.93 8.72
C SER A 318 -23.01 11.38 8.44
N LYS A 319 -24.29 11.71 8.62
CA LYS A 319 -24.75 13.10 8.51
C LYS A 319 -24.54 13.85 9.84
N PRO A 320 -24.30 15.17 9.85
CA PRO A 320 -24.08 15.94 11.09
C PRO A 320 -25.19 15.85 12.14
N ASN A 321 -26.41 15.48 11.75
CA ASN A 321 -27.56 15.33 12.63
C ASN A 321 -27.76 13.89 13.14
N GLU A 322 -26.90 12.94 12.76
CA GLU A 322 -26.92 11.57 13.27
C GLU A 322 -26.10 11.46 14.55
N ASP A 323 -26.58 10.69 15.53
CA ASP A 323 -25.92 10.57 16.83
C ASP A 323 -24.50 9.96 16.75
N ASP A 324 -24.24 9.15 15.73
CA ASP A 324 -22.95 8.51 15.49
C ASP A 324 -21.94 9.41 14.75
N TYR A 325 -22.36 10.62 14.32
CA TYR A 325 -21.59 11.50 13.44
C TYR A 325 -20.18 11.75 13.93
N PHE A 326 -20.02 12.09 15.22
CA PHE A 326 -18.70 12.39 15.77
C PHE A 326 -17.81 11.15 15.84
N VAL A 327 -18.35 10.00 16.24
CA VAL A 327 -17.54 8.76 16.33
C VAL A 327 -17.08 8.33 14.94
N VAL A 328 -17.99 8.39 13.96
CA VAL A 328 -17.68 8.10 12.55
C VAL A 328 -16.67 9.09 12.00
N SER A 329 -16.88 10.39 12.20
CA SER A 329 -15.98 11.43 11.68
C SER A 329 -14.58 11.35 12.27
N ILE A 330 -14.47 11.13 13.59
CA ILE A 330 -13.18 10.99 14.27
C ILE A 330 -12.42 9.77 13.73
N LEU A 331 -13.07 8.61 13.61
CA LEU A 331 -12.41 7.41 13.08
C LEU A 331 -11.95 7.62 11.63
N LYS A 332 -12.81 8.17 10.78
CA LYS A 332 -12.47 8.38 9.35
C LYS A 332 -11.36 9.41 9.16
N ASP A 333 -11.38 10.51 9.91
CA ASP A 333 -10.31 11.49 9.85
C ASP A 333 -9.00 10.91 10.41
N SER A 334 -9.06 10.07 11.44
CA SER A 334 -7.89 9.39 12.00
C SER A 334 -7.27 8.41 11.00
N ASP A 335 -8.08 7.60 10.30
CA ASP A 335 -7.62 6.72 9.21
C ASP A 335 -7.02 7.54 8.07
N ALA A 336 -7.70 8.63 7.67
CA ALA A 336 -7.24 9.51 6.59
C ALA A 336 -5.89 10.18 6.92
N LEU A 337 -5.71 10.69 8.14
CA LEU A 337 -4.44 11.27 8.58
C LEU A 337 -3.27 10.28 8.45
N ASP A 338 -3.51 8.98 8.69
CA ASP A 338 -2.49 7.96 8.52
C ASP A 338 -2.04 7.77 7.06
N ARG A 339 -2.88 8.14 6.09
CA ARG A 339 -2.61 7.97 4.65
C ARG A 339 -1.50 8.84 4.11
N CYS A 340 -1.03 9.84 4.86
CA CYS A 340 0.16 10.60 4.49
C CYS A 340 1.38 9.69 4.27
N ARG A 341 1.46 8.55 4.97
CA ARG A 341 2.53 7.56 4.82
C ARG A 341 2.59 6.92 3.42
N VAL A 342 1.47 6.91 2.69
CA VAL A 342 1.35 6.38 1.32
C VAL A 342 1.09 7.50 0.29
N GLY A 343 1.13 8.76 0.71
CA GLY A 343 0.89 9.92 -0.15
C GLY A 343 -0.57 10.10 -0.60
N ASP A 344 -1.54 9.58 0.16
CA ASP A 344 -2.98 9.63 -0.15
C ASP A 344 -3.79 10.50 0.84
N LEU A 345 -3.12 11.37 1.59
CA LEU A 345 -3.80 12.34 2.45
C LEU A 345 -4.24 13.57 1.64
N ASP A 346 -5.55 13.79 1.54
CA ASP A 346 -6.13 15.07 1.09
C ASP A 346 -6.85 15.77 2.26
N PRO A 347 -6.32 16.90 2.78
CA PRO A 347 -6.91 17.64 3.88
C PRO A 347 -8.36 18.12 3.64
N ASN A 348 -8.81 18.24 2.39
CA ASN A 348 -10.16 18.65 2.06
C ASN A 348 -11.21 17.58 2.40
N TYR A 349 -10.80 16.31 2.50
CA TYR A 349 -11.65 15.20 2.89
C TYR A 349 -11.71 14.98 4.41
N LEU A 350 -10.94 15.73 5.19
CA LEU A 350 -11.05 15.74 6.65
C LEU A 350 -12.31 16.50 7.07
N ARG A 351 -13.11 15.88 7.93
CA ARG A 351 -14.45 16.35 8.32
C ARG A 351 -14.36 17.43 9.38
N LEU A 352 -13.47 17.25 10.35
CA LEU A 352 -13.34 18.13 11.51
C LEU A 352 -12.24 19.16 11.27
N LYS A 353 -12.46 20.39 11.76
CA LYS A 353 -11.47 21.46 11.63
C LYS A 353 -10.18 21.08 12.35
N GLU A 354 -10.31 20.51 13.53
CA GLU A 354 -9.21 20.06 14.38
C GLU A 354 -8.35 19.01 13.66
N SER A 355 -8.96 18.09 12.91
CA SER A 355 -8.22 17.09 12.11
C SER A 355 -7.31 17.75 11.06
N ARG A 356 -7.77 18.83 10.42
CA ARG A 356 -6.96 19.56 9.41
C ARG A 356 -5.73 20.22 10.00
N GLU A 357 -5.78 20.59 11.28
CA GLU A 357 -4.63 21.15 12.01
C GLU A 357 -3.60 20.07 12.39
N LEU A 358 -3.93 18.78 12.24
CA LEU A 358 -3.07 17.66 12.61
C LEU A 358 -2.25 17.10 11.44
N THR A 359 -2.38 17.62 10.22
CA THR A 359 -1.72 17.05 9.02
C THR A 359 -0.19 17.02 9.13
N GLN A 360 0.42 18.10 9.64
CA GLN A 360 1.86 18.15 9.86
C GLN A 360 2.31 17.18 10.98
N LEU A 361 1.51 17.06 12.04
CA LEU A 361 1.77 16.09 13.11
C LEU A 361 1.66 14.66 12.56
N SER A 362 0.67 14.39 11.71
CA SER A 362 0.48 13.06 11.13
C SER A 362 1.62 12.65 10.23
N GLU A 363 2.08 13.55 9.36
CA GLU A 363 3.26 13.30 8.52
C GLU A 363 4.48 12.96 9.38
N TYR A 364 4.73 13.76 10.43
CA TYR A 364 5.86 13.54 11.33
C TYR A 364 5.78 12.20 12.06
N ILE A 365 4.63 11.88 12.68
CA ILE A 365 4.41 10.61 13.39
C ILE A 365 4.52 9.42 12.43
N CYS A 366 3.89 9.49 11.24
CA CYS A 366 3.93 8.42 10.26
C CYS A 366 5.37 8.11 9.87
N VAL A 367 6.14 9.12 9.46
CA VAL A 367 7.54 8.96 9.06
C VAL A 367 8.39 8.34 10.16
N LYS A 368 8.25 8.81 11.41
CA LYS A 368 9.05 8.32 12.53
C LYS A 368 8.64 6.91 13.03
N THR A 369 7.51 6.39 12.58
CA THR A 369 6.98 5.10 13.03
C THR A 369 6.90 4.04 11.92
N LEU A 370 7.35 4.34 10.70
CA LEU A 370 7.31 3.41 9.55
C LEU A 370 8.04 2.09 9.81
N GLU A 371 9.13 2.13 10.57
CA GLU A 371 10.00 0.98 10.82
C GLU A 371 9.67 0.24 12.12
N LEU A 372 8.67 0.71 12.87
CA LEU A 372 8.29 0.05 14.11
C LEU A 372 7.69 -1.33 13.80
N GLY A 373 8.16 -2.33 14.55
CA GLY A 373 7.69 -3.71 14.45
C GLY A 373 6.64 -4.02 15.50
N ASN A 374 6.68 -5.24 16.02
CA ASN A 374 5.76 -5.69 17.05
C ASN A 374 6.11 -5.07 18.43
N ILE A 375 5.47 -3.96 18.76
CA ILE A 375 5.61 -3.24 20.04
C ILE A 375 4.24 -3.08 20.69
N SER A 376 4.21 -2.83 22.01
CA SER A 376 2.96 -2.47 22.69
C SER A 376 2.52 -1.05 22.36
N PHE A 377 1.23 -0.74 22.57
CA PHE A 377 0.72 0.62 22.42
C PHE A 377 1.37 1.57 23.43
N THR A 378 1.71 1.06 24.62
CA THR A 378 2.47 1.84 25.61
C THR A 378 3.84 2.25 25.07
N GLN A 379 4.59 1.30 24.50
CA GLN A 379 5.89 1.59 23.88
C GLN A 379 5.76 2.54 22.68
N PHE A 380 4.72 2.34 21.86
CA PHE A 380 4.41 3.25 20.75
C PHE A 380 4.20 4.69 21.22
N ILE A 381 3.41 4.90 22.29
CA ILE A 381 3.18 6.24 22.86
C ILE A 381 4.44 6.84 23.46
N ASP A 382 5.28 6.04 24.12
CA ASP A 382 6.58 6.50 24.64
C ASP A 382 7.46 7.02 23.50
N ILE A 383 7.63 6.21 22.44
CA ILE A 383 8.42 6.56 21.26
C ILE A 383 7.89 7.83 20.58
N VAL A 384 6.58 7.92 20.34
CA VAL A 384 5.96 9.09 19.72
C VAL A 384 6.14 10.34 20.58
N ASN A 385 6.00 10.20 21.90
CA ASN A 385 6.20 11.32 22.82
C ASN A 385 7.66 11.81 22.84
N ASP A 386 8.63 10.91 22.69
CA ASP A 386 10.06 11.26 22.64
C ASP A 386 10.45 11.96 21.34
N PHE A 387 9.74 11.72 20.24
CA PHE A 387 10.00 12.43 18.97
C PHE A 387 9.43 13.84 18.92
N ILE A 388 8.41 14.10 19.74
CA ILE A 388 7.59 15.32 19.67
C ILE A 388 8.04 16.39 20.67
N ASN A 389 8.67 15.98 21.77
CA ASN A 389 9.26 16.86 22.78
C ASN A 389 10.75 17.07 22.51
#